data_AF-A0A949ZS71-F1
#
_entry.id   AF-A0A949ZS71-F1
#
_cell.length_a   1.000
_cell.length_b   1.000
_cell.length_c   1.000
_cell.angle_alpha   90.00
_cell.angle_beta   90.00
_cell.angle_gamma   90.00
#
_symmetry.space_group_name_H-M   'P 1'
#
loop_
_entity.id
_entity.type
_entity.pdbx_description
1 polymer ?
#
loop_
_entity_poly.entity_id
_entity_poly.type
_entity_poly.pdbx_seq_one_letter_code
_entity_poly.pdbx_strand_id
1 'polypeptide(L)'
;MAKLLDEIHPGEILIEDFLRPMGISARRLASDIDVSPSRISEIIHGHRPITADTALRLGLFFGMEPRFWLNLQAEYDMRMAERQARDKIAPRIRSLEGRGQDVRRRSSLHPRNS
;
A
#
# COMPACT_ATOMS: atom_id res chain seq x y z
N MET A 1 13.28 14.02 -14.61
CA MET A 1 12.46 12.95 -13.98
C MET A 1 12.11 13.40 -12.58
N ALA A 2 10.84 13.38 -12.21
CA ALA A 2 10.43 13.80 -10.87
C ALA A 2 11.16 12.93 -9.85
N LYS A 3 11.85 13.56 -8.90
CA LYS A 3 12.42 12.90 -7.73
C LYS A 3 11.25 12.24 -7.02
N LEU A 4 11.07 10.93 -7.23
CA LEU A 4 10.11 10.14 -6.50
C LEU A 4 10.52 10.25 -5.03
N LEU A 5 9.73 11.02 -4.27
CA LEU A 5 9.88 11.10 -2.82
C LEU A 5 9.85 9.66 -2.27
N ASP A 6 10.73 9.38 -1.31
CA ASP A 6 10.78 8.06 -0.68
C ASP A 6 9.39 7.69 -0.15
N GLU A 7 8.96 6.45 -0.38
CA GLU A 7 7.67 5.98 0.13
C GLU A 7 7.69 5.97 1.65
N ILE A 8 6.91 6.85 2.26
CA ILE A 8 6.74 6.93 3.70
C ILE A 8 5.99 5.69 4.17
N HIS A 9 6.68 4.82 4.92
CA HIS A 9 6.05 3.66 5.54
C HIS A 9 5.09 4.12 6.66
N PRO A 10 3.93 3.48 6.86
CA PRO A 10 2.99 3.86 7.93
C PRO A 10 3.60 3.86 9.35
N GLY A 11 4.65 3.07 9.55
CA GLY A 11 5.42 3.07 10.80
C GLY A 11 6.22 4.35 11.04
N GLU A 12 6.63 5.05 9.99
CA GLU A 12 7.26 6.37 10.09
C GLU A 12 6.24 7.43 10.54
N ILE A 13 5.02 7.38 9.99
CA ILE A 13 3.90 8.22 10.43
C ILE A 13 3.57 7.94 11.91
N LEU A 14 3.51 6.66 12.31
CA LEU A 14 3.27 6.28 13.70
C LEU A 14 4.30 6.92 14.65
N ILE A 15 5.59 6.93 14.30
CA ILE A 15 6.62 7.50 15.18
C ILE A 15 6.66 9.02 15.14
N GLU A 16 6.62 9.63 13.95
CA GLU A 16 6.81 11.08 13.76
C GLU A 16 5.57 11.89 14.15
N ASP A 17 4.36 11.41 13.82
CA ASP A 17 3.14 12.19 13.97
C ASP A 17 2.36 11.85 15.25
N PHE A 18 2.61 10.68 15.85
CA PHE A 18 1.90 10.22 17.05
C PHE A 18 2.84 10.05 18.25
N LEU A 19 3.82 9.14 18.16
CA LEU A 19 4.64 8.79 19.33
C LEU A 19 5.54 9.91 19.81
N ARG A 20 6.26 10.58 18.90
CA ARG A 20 7.18 11.68 19.24
C ARG A 20 6.43 12.89 19.81
N PRO A 21 5.33 13.39 19.22
CA PRO A 21 4.57 14.51 19.78
C PRO A 21 3.94 14.19 21.14
N MET A 22 3.55 12.93 21.37
CA MET A 22 2.95 12.49 22.63
C MET A 22 3.98 12.09 23.70
N GLY A 23 5.28 12.07 23.37
CA GLY A 23 6.33 11.61 24.28
C GLY A 23 6.21 10.13 24.67
N ILE A 24 5.63 9.31 23.81
CA ILE A 24 5.42 7.87 24.03
C ILE A 24 6.55 7.09 23.36
N SER A 25 7.19 6.17 24.10
CA SER A 25 8.19 5.28 23.49
C SER A 25 7.53 4.11 22.78
N ALA A 26 8.19 3.56 21.75
CA ALA A 26 7.73 2.35 21.06
C ALA A 26 7.50 1.17 22.03
N ARG A 27 8.36 1.03 23.05
CA ARG A 27 8.22 0.02 24.10
C ARG A 27 6.96 0.23 24.95
N ARG A 28 6.67 1.49 25.31
CA ARG A 28 5.45 1.84 26.04
C ARG A 28 4.21 1.54 25.20
N LEU A 29 4.18 1.99 23.94
CA LEU A 29 3.09 1.66 23.01
C LEU A 29 2.86 0.15 22.97
N ALA A 30 3.91 -0.65 22.77
CA ALA A 30 3.79 -2.10 22.68
C ALA A 30 3.12 -2.71 23.92
N SER A 31 3.51 -2.24 25.11
CA SER A 31 2.88 -2.65 26.38
C SER A 31 1.41 -2.22 26.46
N ASP A 32 1.12 -0.95 26.13
CA ASP A 32 -0.21 -0.37 26.29
C ASP A 32 -1.23 -0.97 25.31
N ILE A 33 -0.76 -1.48 24.15
CA ILE A 33 -1.62 -2.13 23.15
C ILE A 33 -1.54 -3.67 23.16
N ASP A 34 -0.91 -4.25 24.18
CA ASP A 34 -0.78 -5.70 24.40
C ASP A 34 -0.16 -6.45 23.21
N VAL A 35 1.03 -6.00 22.76
CA VAL A 35 1.83 -6.67 21.72
C VAL A 35 3.31 -6.71 22.10
N SER A 36 4.08 -7.55 21.41
CA SER A 36 5.52 -7.61 21.64
C SER A 36 6.22 -6.30 21.21
N PRO A 37 7.25 -5.82 21.95
CA PRO A 37 8.06 -4.67 21.53
C PRO A 37 8.71 -4.86 20.16
N SER A 38 9.07 -6.10 19.81
CA SER A 38 9.60 -6.46 18.49
C SER A 38 8.59 -6.15 17.38
N ARG A 39 7.28 -6.40 17.58
CA ARG A 39 6.25 -6.08 16.59
C ARG A 39 6.23 -4.57 16.28
N ILE A 40 6.21 -3.72 17.30
CA ILE A 40 6.23 -2.26 17.10
C ILE A 40 7.54 -1.83 16.47
N SER A 41 8.68 -2.37 16.92
CA SER A 41 9.99 -2.08 16.33
C SER A 41 10.02 -2.40 14.83
N GLU A 42 9.56 -3.57 14.42
CA GLU A 42 9.52 -3.94 12.99
C GLU A 42 8.60 -3.02 12.18
N ILE A 43 7.49 -2.55 12.76
CA ILE A 43 6.59 -1.61 12.08
C ILE A 43 7.26 -0.26 11.87
N ILE A 44 7.83 0.34 12.92
CA ILE A 44 8.44 1.68 12.83
C ILE A 44 9.68 1.71 11.92
N HIS A 45 10.38 0.58 11.76
CA HIS A 45 11.51 0.44 10.84
C HIS A 45 11.12 -0.04 9.43
N GLY A 46 9.82 -0.18 9.14
CA GLY A 46 9.35 -0.57 7.80
C GLY A 46 9.58 -2.03 7.42
N HIS A 47 9.86 -2.90 8.40
CA HIS A 47 10.08 -4.33 8.19
C HIS A 47 8.79 -5.15 8.31
N ARG A 48 7.75 -4.59 8.93
CA ARG A 48 6.44 -5.24 9.10
C ARG A 48 5.31 -4.29 8.73
N PRO A 49 4.32 -4.75 7.94
CA PRO A 49 3.14 -3.95 7.64
C PRO A 49 2.21 -3.85 8.84
N ILE A 50 1.39 -2.79 8.87
CA ILE A 50 0.26 -2.69 9.79
C ILE A 50 -0.86 -3.63 9.30
N THR A 51 -1.15 -4.66 10.10
CA THR A 51 -2.26 -5.59 9.86
C THR A 51 -3.57 -5.10 10.47
N ALA A 52 -4.69 -5.74 10.15
CA ALA A 52 -5.99 -5.42 10.76
C ALA A 52 -6.01 -5.54 12.29
N ASP A 53 -5.33 -6.55 12.86
CA ASP A 53 -5.16 -6.69 14.32
C ASP A 53 -4.43 -5.48 14.92
N THR A 54 -3.28 -5.10 14.33
CA THR A 54 -2.53 -3.93 14.80
C THR A 54 -3.33 -2.64 14.62
N ALA A 55 -4.01 -2.46 13.49
CA ALA A 55 -4.84 -1.29 13.22
C ALA A 55 -5.99 -1.13 14.23
N LEU A 56 -6.64 -2.24 14.60
CA LEU A 56 -7.68 -2.23 15.65
C LEU A 56 -7.11 -1.79 16.99
N ARG A 57 -5.95 -2.33 17.38
CA ARG A 57 -5.26 -1.99 18.62
C ARG A 57 -4.83 -0.51 18.67
N LEU A 58 -4.23 -0.01 17.58
CA LEU A 58 -3.87 1.41 17.47
C LEU A 58 -5.11 2.32 17.48
N GLY A 59 -6.20 1.92 16.82
CA GLY A 59 -7.46 2.66 16.84
C GLY A 59 -8.05 2.78 18.25
N LEU A 60 -8.07 1.67 19.00
CA LEU A 60 -8.51 1.67 20.40
C LEU A 60 -7.59 2.54 21.29
N PHE A 61 -6.28 2.48 21.09
CA PHE A 61 -5.31 3.24 21.89
C PHE A 61 -5.39 4.76 21.64
N PHE A 62 -5.48 5.18 20.38
CA PHE A 62 -5.51 6.60 20.01
C PHE A 62 -6.93 7.19 19.96
N GLY A 63 -7.97 6.38 20.19
CA GLY A 63 -9.36 6.83 20.11
C GLY A 63 -9.79 7.22 18.70
N MET A 64 -9.30 6.51 17.68
CA MET A 64 -9.52 6.81 16.26
C MET A 64 -10.00 5.59 15.48
N GLU A 65 -10.54 5.81 14.28
CA GLU A 65 -11.01 4.71 13.44
C GLU A 65 -9.83 3.80 12.99
N PRO A 66 -9.89 2.47 13.21
CA PRO A 66 -8.84 1.55 12.79
C PRO A 66 -8.51 1.61 11.29
N ARG A 67 -9.50 1.94 10.45
CA ARG A 67 -9.32 2.03 8.99
C ARG A 67 -8.30 3.07 8.57
N PHE A 68 -8.08 4.10 9.37
CA PHE A 68 -7.02 5.08 9.12
C PHE A 68 -5.67 4.40 8.87
N TRP A 69 -5.28 3.49 9.76
CA TRP A 69 -3.99 2.80 9.68
C TRP A 69 -3.91 1.83 8.50
N LEU A 70 -5.02 1.14 8.18
CA LEU A 70 -5.08 0.26 7.01
C LEU A 70 -5.00 1.04 5.70
N ASN A 71 -5.60 2.25 5.65
CA ASN A 71 -5.52 3.09 4.46
C ASN A 71 -4.08 3.58 4.22
N LEU A 72 -3.34 3.92 5.28
CA LEU A 72 -1.91 4.23 5.16
C LEU A 72 -1.12 3.04 4.61
N GLN A 73 -1.37 1.83 5.14
CA GLN A 73 -0.70 0.62 4.64
C GLN A 73 -1.05 0.33 3.19
N ALA A 74 -2.32 0.40 2.82
CA ALA A 74 -2.77 0.15 1.45
C ALA A 74 -2.14 1.14 0.46
N GLU A 75 -2.08 2.43 0.82
CA GLU A 75 -1.46 3.45 -0.02
C GLU A 75 0.05 3.18 -0.21
N TYR A 76 0.76 2.84 0.87
CA TYR A 76 2.16 2.44 0.81
C TYR A 76 2.38 1.21 -0.08
N ASP A 77 1.60 0.15 0.14
CA ASP A 77 1.70 -1.11 -0.59
C ASP A 77 1.44 -0.91 -2.09
N MET A 78 0.43 -0.08 -2.43
CA MET A 78 0.10 0.25 -3.82
C MET A 78 1.23 1.01 -4.51
N ARG A 79 1.83 2.01 -3.86
CA ARG A 79 2.98 2.75 -4.42
C ARG A 79 4.18 1.82 -4.64
N MET A 80 4.46 0.95 -3.68
CA MET A 80 5.55 -0.02 -3.78
C MET A 80 5.31 -1.03 -4.91
N ALA A 81 4.09 -1.56 -5.03
CA ALA A 81 3.71 -2.48 -6.11
C ALA A 81 3.81 -1.81 -7.49
N GLU A 82 3.33 -0.57 -7.61
CA GLU A 82 3.41 0.21 -8.84
C GLU A 82 4.88 0.44 -9.25
N ARG A 83 5.75 0.82 -8.30
CA ARG A 83 7.18 1.04 -8.58
C ARG A 83 7.90 -0.24 -8.98
N GLN A 84 7.62 -1.36 -8.32
CA GLN A 84 8.44 -2.58 -8.45
C GLN A 84 7.97 -3.53 -9.55
N ALA A 85 6.66 -3.55 -9.80
CA ALA A 85 6.04 -4.62 -10.58
C ALA A 85 5.28 -4.12 -11.81
N ARG A 86 4.88 -2.85 -11.90
CA ARG A 86 4.04 -2.34 -12.98
C ARG A 86 4.61 -2.65 -14.37
N ASP A 87 5.85 -2.29 -14.64
CA ASP A 87 6.47 -2.47 -15.97
C ASP A 87 6.59 -3.95 -16.37
N LYS A 88 6.66 -4.85 -15.38
CA LYS A 88 6.71 -6.31 -15.59
C LYS A 88 5.32 -6.91 -15.76
N ILE A 89 4.32 -6.37 -15.05
CA ILE A 89 2.94 -6.86 -15.05
C ILE A 89 2.19 -6.35 -16.29
N ALA A 90 2.26 -5.05 -16.59
CA ALA A 90 1.43 -4.39 -17.59
C ALA A 90 1.45 -5.09 -18.97
N PRO A 91 2.60 -5.51 -19.54
CA PRO A 91 2.62 -6.19 -20.84
C PRO A 91 1.95 -7.58 -20.83
N ARG A 92 1.75 -8.18 -19.66
CA ARG A 92 1.19 -9.52 -19.48
C ARG A 92 -0.33 -9.51 -19.24
N ILE A 93 -0.92 -8.34 -18.97
CA ILE A 93 -2.34 -8.19 -18.66
C ILE A 93 -3.12 -7.84 -19.92
N ARG A 94 -4.12 -8.66 -20.25
CA ARG A 94 -5.11 -8.34 -21.29
C ARG A 94 -6.28 -7.58 -20.69
N SER A 95 -6.35 -6.28 -20.96
CA SER A 95 -7.50 -5.46 -20.59
C SER A 95 -8.79 -5.99 -21.23
N LEU A 96 -9.91 -5.92 -20.51
CA LEU A 96 -11.23 -6.33 -21.01
C LEU A 96 -11.63 -5.54 -22.26
N GLU A 97 -11.21 -4.28 -22.38
CA GLU A 97 -11.50 -3.42 -23.54
C GLU A 97 -10.78 -3.88 -24.83
N GLY A 98 -9.68 -4.62 -24.71
CA GLY A 98 -8.90 -5.13 -25.85
C GLY A 98 -9.57 -6.28 -26.62
N ARG A 99 -10.57 -6.95 -26.04
CA ARG A 99 -11.26 -8.09 -26.70
C ARG A 99 -12.23 -7.65 -27.82
N GLY A 100 -12.68 -6.39 -27.81
CA GLY A 100 -13.69 -5.89 -28.74
C GLY A 100 -13.15 -5.27 -30.04
N GLN A 101 -11.86 -4.92 -30.10
CA GLN A 101 -11.26 -4.26 -31.27
C GLN A 101 -10.67 -5.24 -32.30
N ASP A 102 -10.35 -6.47 -31.88
CA ASP A 102 -9.72 -7.49 -32.74
C ASP A 102 -10.73 -8.15 -33.71
N VAL A 103 -12.02 -8.15 -33.36
CA VAL A 103 -13.09 -8.68 -34.21
C VAL A 103 -13.40 -7.75 -35.40
N ARG A 104 -13.19 -6.43 -35.26
CA ARG A 104 -13.52 -5.46 -36.32
C ARG A 104 -12.46 -5.34 -37.43
N ARG A 105 -11.25 -5.86 -37.23
CA ARG A 105 -10.16 -5.78 -38.23
C ARG A 105 -10.10 -6.97 -39.19
N ARG A 106 -10.79 -8.09 -38.90
CA ARG A 106 -10.80 -9.28 -39.77
C ARG A 106 -11.85 -9.23 -40.89
N SER A 107 -12.79 -8.29 -40.85
CA SER A 107 -13.91 -8.23 -41.81
C SER A 107 -13.67 -7.32 -43.03
N SER A 108 -12.50 -6.71 -43.19
CA SER A 108 -12.23 -5.72 -44.25
C SER A 108 -11.23 -6.15 -45.34
N LEU A 109 -10.87 -7.44 -45.42
CA LEU A 109 -10.12 -7.99 -46.55
C LEU A 109 -11.06 -8.74 -47.50
N HIS A 110 -11.77 -7.99 -48.34
CA HIS A 110 -12.30 -8.50 -49.61
C HIS A 110 -11.43 -7.93 -50.74
N PRO A 111 -10.72 -8.76 -51.52
CA PRO A 111 -10.07 -8.27 -52.73
C PRO A 111 -11.17 -7.91 -53.74
N ARG A 112 -11.26 -6.63 -54.11
CA ARG A 112 -12.00 -6.23 -55.32
C ARG A 112 -11.21 -6.75 -56.51
N ASN A 113 -11.71 -7.83 -57.11
CA ASN A 113 -11.34 -8.25 -58.45
C ASN A 113 -12.30 -7.55 -59.43
N SER A 114 -11.79 -6.65 -60.26
CA SER A 114 -12.23 -6.30 -61.63
C SER A 114 -11.37 -5.16 -62.15
#